data_AF-A0A1M5CQX9-F1
#
_entry.id   AF-A0A1M5CQX9-F1
#
_cell.length_a   1.000
_cell.length_b   1.000
_cell.length_c   1.000
_cell.angle_alpha   90.00
_cell.angle_beta   90.00
_cell.angle_gamma   90.00
#
_symmetry.space_group_name_H-M   'P 1'
#
loop_
_entity.id
_entity.type
_entity.pdbx_description
1 polymer ?
#
loop_
_entity_poly.entity_id
_entity_poly.type
_entity_poly.pdbx_seq_one_letter_code
_entity_poly.pdbx_strand_id
1 'polypeptide(L)' 'MTDPSDLPPAAQRALAEAAARRKEQEGKTLPREIGGRDGPEPVRYGDWENKGLAIDF' A
#
# COMPACT_ATOMS: atom_id res chain seq x y z
N MET A 1 18.42 -7.18 8.66
CA MET A 1 17.75 -7.12 7.35
C MET A 1 18.31 -8.27 6.54
N THR A 2 17.47 -9.18 6.04
CA THR A 2 17.93 -10.33 5.24
C THR A 2 18.30 -9.83 3.86
N ASP A 3 19.53 -10.12 3.41
CA ASP A 3 19.96 -9.77 2.06
C ASP A 3 19.13 -10.54 1.03
N PRO A 4 18.68 -9.89 -0.06
CA PRO A 4 17.83 -10.53 -1.07
C PRO A 4 18.52 -11.71 -1.79
N SER A 5 19.84 -11.77 -1.72
CA SER A 5 20.68 -12.87 -2.23
C SER A 5 20.50 -14.17 -1.44
N ASP A 6 20.09 -14.11 -0.17
CA ASP A 6 19.85 -15.26 0.71
C ASP A 6 18.44 -15.86 0.53
N LEU A 7 17.60 -15.25 -0.31
CA LEU A 7 16.24 -15.70 -0.53
C LEU A 7 16.16 -16.84 -1.56
N PRO A 8 15.21 -17.79 -1.39
CA PRO A 8 14.93 -18.78 -2.41
C PRO A 8 14.61 -18.13 -3.78
N PRO A 9 14.92 -18.79 -4.91
CA PRO A 9 14.72 -18.22 -6.24
C PRO A 9 13.26 -17.90 -6.57
N ALA A 10 12.30 -18.49 -5.85
CA ALA A 10 10.90 -18.11 -5.94
C ALA A 10 10.62 -16.74 -5.30
N ALA A 11 11.22 -16.46 -4.14
CA ALA A 11 11.05 -15.19 -3.42
C ALA A 11 11.73 -14.04 -4.17
N GLN A 12 12.91 -14.26 -4.76
CA GLN A 12 13.57 -13.26 -5.61
C GLN A 12 12.72 -12.88 -6.82
N ARG A 13 12.11 -13.87 -7.49
CA ARG A 13 11.19 -13.64 -8.62
C ARG A 13 9.95 -12.85 -8.21
N ALA A 14 9.34 -13.21 -7.07
CA ALA A 14 8.17 -12.51 -6.54
C ALA A 14 8.48 -11.03 -6.22
N LEU A 15 9.66 -10.75 -5.63
CA LEU A 15 10.11 -9.39 -5.37
C LEU A 15 10.37 -8.61 -6.67
N ALA A 16 10.98 -9.23 -7.68
CA ALA A 16 11.21 -8.61 -8.98
C ALA A 16 9.90 -8.26 -9.69
N GLU A 17 8.91 -9.15 -9.66
CA GLU A 17 7.58 -8.91 -10.22
C GLU A 17 6.83 -7.79 -9.48
N ALA A 18 6.90 -7.79 -8.14
CA ALA A 18 6.31 -6.73 -7.33
C ALA A 18 6.97 -5.37 -7.60
N ALA A 19 8.29 -5.33 -7.77
CA ALA A 19 9.03 -4.12 -8.14
C ALA A 19 8.62 -3.62 -9.53
N ALA A 20 8.48 -4.53 -10.51
CA ALA A 20 8.00 -4.18 -11.86
C ALA A 20 6.58 -3.59 -11.82
N ARG A 21 5.66 -4.17 -11.04
CA ARG A 21 4.31 -3.61 -10.85
C ARG A 21 4.32 -2.24 -10.19
N ARG A 22 5.16 -2.01 -9.18
CA ARG A 22 5.29 -0.70 -8.53
C ARG A 22 5.80 0.36 -9.50
N LYS A 23 6.82 0.03 -10.31
CA LYS A 23 7.36 0.92 -11.33
C LYS A 23 6.33 1.28 -12.41
N GLU A 24 5.44 0.34 -12.76
CA GLU A 24 4.32 0.61 -13.67
C GLU A 24 3.23 1.48 -13.04
N GLN A 25 3.09 1.46 -11.71
CA GLN A 25 2.16 2.32 -10.98
C GLN A 25 2.74 3.68 -10.58
N GLU A 26 4.07 3.87 -10.61
CA GLU A 26 4.78 5.11 -10.23
C GLU A 26 4.45 6.35 -11.10
N GLY A 27 3.60 6.22 -12.11
CA GLY A 27 3.09 7.34 -12.91
C GLY A 27 1.63 7.72 -12.62
N LYS A 28 0.93 6.99 -11.75
CA LYS A 28 -0.46 7.29 -11.40
C LYS A 28 -0.48 8.36 -10.31
N THR A 29 -0.39 9.62 -10.71
CA THR A 29 -0.74 10.75 -9.85
C THR A 29 -2.25 10.72 -9.60
N LEU A 30 -2.68 9.90 -8.64
CA LEU A 30 -4.03 10.03 -8.11
C LEU A 30 -4.14 11.39 -7.42
N PRO A 31 -5.27 12.09 -7.56
CA PRO A 31 -5.49 13.32 -6.81
C PRO A 31 -5.30 13.01 -5.33
N ARG A 32 -4.52 13.86 -4.65
CA ARG A 32 -4.35 13.76 -3.20
C ARG A 32 -5.73 13.95 -2.57
N GLU A 33 -6.17 12.99 -1.76
CA GLU A 33 -7.38 13.13 -0.97
C GLU A 33 -7.18 14.35 -0.03
N ILE A 34 -8.01 15.39 -0.19
CA ILE A 34 -7.93 16.63 0.61
C ILE A 34 -9.02 16.54 1.68
N GLY A 35 -8.64 16.61 2.96
CA GLY A 35 -9.58 16.55 4.08
C GLY A 35 -9.89 15.14 4.60
N GLY A 36 -9.35 14.09 3.97
CA GLY A 36 -9.40 12.71 4.46
C GLY A 36 -8.24 12.36 5.39
N ARG A 37 -8.40 11.29 6.19
CA ARG A 37 -7.32 10.70 6.99
C ARG A 37 -6.21 10.17 6.06
N ASP A 38 -4.95 10.24 6.50
CA ASP A 38 -3.85 9.60 5.77
C ASP A 38 -4.14 8.10 5.59
N GLY A 39 -4.08 7.63 4.34
CA GLY A 39 -4.32 6.24 4.00
C GLY A 39 -5.51 6.02 3.05
N PRO A 40 -5.84 4.75 2.76
CA PRO A 40 -6.95 4.40 1.91
C PRO A 40 -8.27 4.88 2.52
N GLU A 41 -9.20 5.34 1.67
CA GLU A 41 -10.45 5.91 2.14
C GLU A 41 -11.25 4.90 3.00
N PRO A 42 -11.68 5.27 4.23
CA PRO A 42 -12.48 4.41 5.12
C PRO A 42 -13.68 3.76 4.42
N VAL A 43 -14.36 4.52 3.56
CA VAL A 43 -15.55 4.08 2.80
C VAL A 43 -15.22 2.90 1.88
N ARG A 44 -14.04 2.89 1.26
CA ARG A 44 -13.62 1.83 0.34
C ARG A 44 -13.15 0.56 1.04
N TYR A 45 -12.71 0.65 2.30
CA TYR A 45 -12.04 -0.44 3.00
C TYR A 45 -12.68 -0.84 4.34
N GLY A 46 -13.79 -0.20 4.73
CA GLY A 46 -14.53 -0.50 5.95
C GLY A 46 -13.82 -0.08 7.25
N ASP A 47 -12.73 0.67 7.16
CA ASP A 47 -11.93 1.11 8.32
C ASP A 47 -12.40 2.47 8.84
N TRP A 48 -13.55 2.45 9.53
CA TRP A 48 -14.15 3.60 10.21
C TRP A 48 -13.59 3.81 11.62
N GLU A 49 -12.59 3.03 12.03
CA GLU A 49 -12.03 3.10 13.36
C GLU A 49 -10.77 3.98 13.39
N ASN A 50 -10.80 4.97 14.29
CA ASN A 50 -9.61 5.74 14.63
C ASN A 50 -9.40 5.68 16.14
N LYS A 51 -8.32 5.00 16.56
CA LYS A 51 -7.98 4.78 17.98
C LYS A 51 -9.12 4.12 18.78
N GLY A 52 -9.85 3.19 18.17
CA GLY A 52 -10.94 2.44 18.83
C GLY A 52 -12.25 3.23 18.98
N LEU A 53 -12.36 4.39 18.33
CA LEU A 53 -13.60 5.13 18.20
C LEU A 53 -14.08 5.00 16.76
N ALA A 54 -15.34 4.60 16.59
CA ALA A 54 -16.03 4.73 15.32
C ALA A 54 -16.23 6.22 15.05
N ILE A 55 -15.59 6.74 13.99
CA ILE A 55 -15.69 8.14 13.61
C ILE A 55 -16.42 8.23 12.28
N ASP A 56 -17.51 8.99 12.26
CA ASP A 56 -18.30 9.35 11.08
C ASP A 56 -18.17 10.88 10.88
N PHE A 57 -17.72 11.32 9.70
CA PHE A 57 -17.58 12.72 9.30
C PHE A 57 -18.06 12.94 7.86
#